data_AF-A0A2W7R715-F1
#
_entry.id   AF-A0A2W7R715-F1
#
_cell.length_a   1.000
_cell.length_b   1.000
_cell.length_c   1.000
_cell.angle_alpha   90.00
_cell.angle_beta   90.00
_cell.angle_gamma   90.00
#
_symmetry.space_group_name_H-M   'P 1'
#
loop_
_entity.id
_entity.type
_entity.pdbx_description
1 polymer ?
#
loop_
_entity_poly.entity_id
_entity_poly.type
_entity_poly.pdbx_seq_one_letter_code
_entity_poly.pdbx_strand_id
1 'polypeptide(L)' 'MKTTTLTIGNMVCQGCAEKISDILKELHGIKIVKTKTIQKTVQVEFDPNQINESQIETALIKSGYEPKKTGI' A
#
# COMPACT_ATOMS: atom_id res chain seq x y z
N MET A 1 -4.89 15.65 3.21
CA MET A 1 -4.51 14.24 3.41
C MET A 1 -5.51 13.37 2.66
N LYS A 2 -5.05 12.31 2.00
CA LYS A 2 -5.90 11.36 1.28
C LYS A 2 -5.66 9.96 1.82
N THR A 3 -6.71 9.14 1.75
CA THR A 3 -6.66 7.73 2.12
C THR A 3 -7.04 6.90 0.90
N THR A 4 -6.22 5.93 0.54
CA THR A 4 -6.51 4.98 -0.54
C THR A 4 -6.43 3.55 -0.02
N THR A 5 -7.21 2.66 -0.60
CA THR A 5 -7.20 1.23 -0.26
C THR A 5 -6.82 0.43 -1.48
N LEU A 6 -5.76 -0.36 -1.35
CA LEU A 6 -5.21 -1.20 -2.40
C LEU A 6 -5.41 -2.66 -2.02
N THR A 7 -5.88 -3.47 -2.96
CA THR A 7 -5.95 -4.92 -2.82
C THR A 7 -4.67 -5.53 -3.37
N ILE A 8 -4.02 -6.40 -2.61
CA ILE A 8 -2.75 -7.00 -2.99
C ILE A 8 -2.99 -8.46 -3.35
N GLY A 9 -2.96 -8.78 -4.65
CA GLY A 9 -3.32 -10.13 -5.14
C GLY A 9 -2.41 -11.24 -4.59
N ASN A 10 -1.12 -10.93 -4.47
CA ASN A 10 -0.06 -11.82 -3.98
C ASN A 10 0.07 -11.86 -2.44
N MET A 11 -0.78 -11.18 -1.67
CA MET A 11 -0.67 -11.16 -0.21
C MET A 11 -1.13 -12.49 0.39
N VAL A 12 -0.18 -13.43 0.54
CA VAL A 12 -0.44 -14.81 1.00
C VAL A 12 -0.23 -14.99 2.50
N CYS A 13 0.67 -14.22 3.12
CA CYS A 13 1.06 -14.41 4.53
C CYS A 13 1.12 -13.08 5.30
N GLN A 14 1.05 -13.15 6.63
CA GLN A 14 1.25 -12.01 7.53
C GLN A 14 2.62 -11.34 7.31
N GLY A 15 3.67 -12.11 7.02
CA GLY A 15 4.98 -11.53 6.69
C GLY A 15 4.99 -10.70 5.40
N CYS A 16 4.12 -11.01 4.41
CA CYS A 16 3.93 -10.16 3.24
C CYS A 16 3.27 -8.83 3.64
N ALA A 17 2.33 -8.87 4.58
CA ALA A 17 1.67 -7.67 5.10
C ALA A 17 2.66 -6.73 5.77
N GLU A 18 3.51 -7.27 6.63
CA GLU A 18 4.52 -6.49 7.34
C GLU A 18 5.49 -5.84 6.35
N LYS A 19 6.02 -6.61 5.38
CA LYS A 19 6.89 -6.06 4.32
C LYS A 19 6.24 -4.91 3.56
N ILE A 20 4.99 -5.09 3.12
CA ILE A 20 4.24 -4.04 2.42
C ILE A 20 4.12 -2.80 3.30
N SER A 21 3.81 -2.97 4.59
CA SER A 21 3.70 -1.83 5.50
C SER A 21 5.02 -1.11 5.72
N ASP A 22 6.15 -1.84 5.72
CA ASP A 22 7.49 -1.29 5.88
C ASP A 22 7.89 -0.45 4.66
N ILE A 23 7.78 -1.03 3.46
CA ILE A 23 8.03 -0.34 2.18
C ILE A 23 7.22 0.96 2.08
N LEU A 24 5.96 0.92 2.50
CA LEU A 24 5.08 2.10 2.47
C LEU A 24 5.49 3.13 3.53
N LYS A 25 5.92 2.72 4.72
CA LYS A 25 6.40 3.65 5.75
C LYS A 25 7.71 4.34 5.36
N GLU A 26 8.54 3.71 4.54
CA GLU A 26 9.75 4.32 3.99
C GLU A 26 9.46 5.42 2.96
N LEU A 27 8.26 5.44 2.36
CA LEU A 27 7.89 6.44 1.38
C LEU A 27 7.60 7.80 2.03
N HIS A 28 8.31 8.83 1.57
CA HIS A 28 8.15 10.19 2.06
C HIS A 28 6.77 10.75 1.69
N GLY A 29 5.99 11.16 2.68
CA GLY A 29 4.61 11.63 2.50
C GLY A 29 3.54 10.64 2.98
N ILE A 30 3.91 9.41 3.35
CA ILE A 30 2.99 8.47 4.00
C ILE A 30 2.89 8.80 5.49
N LYS A 31 1.65 8.85 5.99
CA LYS A 31 1.32 9.18 7.38
C LYS A 31 0.89 7.94 8.16
N ILE A 32 0.00 7.14 7.58
CA ILE A 32 -0.57 5.97 8.25
C ILE A 32 -0.63 4.81 7.25
N VAL A 33 -0.28 3.61 7.70
CA VAL A 33 -0.42 2.38 6.92
C VAL A 33 -1.15 1.35 7.77
N LYS A 34 -2.24 0.80 7.22
CA LYS A 34 -3.06 -0.23 7.86
C LYS A 34 -3.23 -1.41 6.91
N THR A 35 -2.62 -2.53 7.23
CA THR A 35 -2.72 -3.77 6.46
C THR A 35 -3.81 -4.68 7.04
N LYS A 36 -4.65 -5.24 6.18
CA LYS A 36 -5.66 -6.25 6.51
C LYS A 36 -5.35 -7.54 5.75
N THR A 37 -4.58 -8.43 6.37
CA THR A 37 -4.24 -9.74 5.80
C THR A 37 -5.47 -10.57 5.44
N ILE A 38 -6.53 -10.51 6.26
CA ILE A 38 -7.79 -11.23 6.06
C ILE A 38 -8.48 -10.82 4.75
N GLN A 39 -8.49 -9.52 4.43
CA GLN A 39 -9.09 -8.98 3.21
C GLN A 39 -8.10 -8.86 2.05
N LYS A 40 -6.82 -9.19 2.28
CA LYS A 40 -5.72 -8.93 1.35
C LYS A 40 -5.67 -7.47 0.89
N THR A 41 -6.03 -6.55 1.77
CA THR A 41 -6.07 -5.12 1.47
C THR A 41 -5.09 -4.34 2.35
N VAL A 42 -4.58 -3.24 1.81
CA VAL A 42 -3.79 -2.25 2.54
C VAL A 42 -4.41 -0.88 2.37
N GLN A 43 -4.70 -0.24 3.49
CA GLN A 43 -5.18 1.14 3.53
C GLN A 43 -4.00 2.04 3.87
N VAL A 44 -3.81 3.07 3.06
CA VAL A 44 -2.67 3.97 3.13
C VAL A 44 -3.16 5.40 3.18
N GLU A 45 -2.70 6.13 4.17
CA GLU A 45 -2.99 7.54 4.36
C GLU A 45 -1.74 8.34 4.03
N PHE A 46 -1.84 9.24 3.06
CA PHE A 46 -0.71 9.95 2.50
C PHE A 46 -1.06 11.40 2.16
N ASP A 47 -0.02 12.22 2.01
CA ASP A 47 -0.17 13.60 1.56
C ASP A 47 -0.07 13.69 0.03
N PRO A 48 -1.15 14.05 -0.69
CA PRO A 48 -1.14 14.14 -2.15
C PRO A 48 -0.22 15.25 -2.70
N ASN A 49 0.28 16.16 -1.85
CA ASN A 49 1.29 17.14 -2.27
C ASN A 49 2.72 16.57 -2.24
N GLN A 50 2.95 15.48 -1.51
CA GLN A 50 4.27 14.83 -1.39
C GLN A 50 4.35 13.54 -2.19
N ILE A 51 3.29 12.75 -2.19
CA ILE A 51 3.24 11.44 -2.86
C ILE A 51 1.87 11.18 -3.47
N ASN A 52 1.86 10.47 -4.59
CA ASN A 52 0.64 10.11 -5.31
C ASN A 52 0.40 8.61 -5.28
N GLU A 53 -0.85 8.19 -5.48
CA GLU A 53 -1.23 6.78 -5.49
C GLU A 53 -0.41 5.95 -6.48
N SER A 54 -0.11 6.50 -7.66
CA SER A 54 0.72 5.82 -8.67
C SER A 54 2.16 5.56 -8.19
N GLN A 55 2.73 6.45 -7.37
CA GLN A 55 4.05 6.23 -6.76
C GLN A 55 4.01 5.11 -5.73
N ILE A 56 2.95 5.09 -4.90
CA ILE A 56 2.68 4.05 -3.91
C ILE A 56 2.55 2.69 -4.61
N GLU A 57 1.76 2.63 -5.68
CA GLU A 57 1.58 1.42 -6.49
C GLU A 57 2.91 0.97 -7.10
N THR A 58 3.69 1.90 -7.66
CA THR A 58 4.98 1.61 -8.28
C THR A 58 5.99 1.03 -7.27
N ALA A 59 6.03 1.55 -6.04
CA ALA A 59 6.92 1.05 -5.00
C ALA A 59 6.61 -0.42 -4.63
N LEU A 60 5.32 -0.75 -4.57
CA LEU A 60 4.86 -2.13 -4.33
C LEU A 60 5.20 -3.04 -5.52
N ILE A 61 4.99 -2.59 -6.76
CA ILE A 61 5.35 -3.33 -7.97
C ILE A 61 6.85 -3.61 -8.04
N LYS A 62 7.68 -2.60 -7.74
CA LYS A 62 9.14 -2.75 -7.67
C LYS A 62 9.58 -3.77 -6.61
N SER A 63 8.77 -3.94 -5.56
CA SER A 63 9.01 -4.92 -4.50
C SER A 63 8.44 -6.31 -4.82
N GLY A 64 7.85 -6.50 -6.00
CA GLY A 64 7.27 -7.77 -6.45
C GLY A 64 5.81 -8.00 -6.03
N TYR A 65 5.11 -6.97 -5.56
CA TYR A 65 3.69 -7.04 -5.21
C TYR A 65 2.80 -6.46 -6.30
N GLU A 66 1.58 -6.98 -6.40
CA GLU A 66 0.59 -6.53 -7.39
C GLU A 66 -0.56 -5.80 -6.70
N PRO A 67 -0.43 -4.48 -6.45
CA PRO A 67 -1.53 -3.68 -5.96
C PRO A 67 -2.56 -3.47 -7.06
N LYS A 68 -3.84 -3.64 -6.70
CA LYS A 68 -5.00 -3.28 -7.51
C LYS A 68 -5.84 -2.28 -6.73
N LYS A 69 -6.15 -1.15 -7.35
CA LYS A 69 -7.16 -0.24 -6.82
C LYS A 69 -8.52 -0.93 -6.80
N THR A 70 -9.13 -1.00 -5.62
CA THR A 70 -10.52 -1.42 -5.50
C THR A 70 -11.41 -0.19 -5.66
N GLY A 71 -11.67 0.17 -6.91
CA GLY A 71 -12.55 1.27 -7.27
C GLY A 71 -13.06 1.02 -8.68
N ILE A 72 -14.32 0.58 -8.78
CA ILE A 72 -15.10 0.55 -10.02
C ILE A 72 -16.14 1.66 -9.86
#